data_AF-A0A182EUJ2-F1
#
_entry.id   AF-A0A182EUJ2-F1
#
_cell.length_a   1.000
_cell.length_b   1.000
_cell.length_c   1.000
_cell.angle_alpha   90.00
_cell.angle_beta   90.00
_cell.angle_gamma   90.00
#
_symmetry.space_group_name_H-M   'P 1'
#
loop_
_entity.id
_entity.type
_entity.pdbx_description
1 polymer ?
#
loop_
_entity_poly.entity_id
_entity_poly.type
_entity_poly.pdbx_seq_one_letter_code
_entity_poly.pdbx_strand_id
1 'polypeptide(L)' 'MLCEEARVLVLYTGGTIGMKCIDGVYQPEANYLPHAIRDLSLLNDEDYVSANYADAEVKPYCLPPLQHSEKRIVYW' A
#
# COMPACT_ATOMS: atom_id res chain seq x y z
N MET A 1 4.33 -22.47 6.83
CA MET A 1 3.26 -22.62 5.82
C MET A 1 3.36 -21.43 4.90
N LEU A 2 3.69 -21.63 3.62
CA LEU A 2 3.70 -20.52 2.65
C LEU A 2 2.23 -20.16 2.39
N CYS A 3 1.82 -18.98 2.87
CA CYS A 3 0.49 -18.45 2.64
C CYS A 3 0.41 -17.99 1.17
N GLU A 4 -0.58 -18.46 0.41
CA GLU A 4 -0.74 -18.05 -0.99
C GLU A 4 -0.99 -16.54 -1.08
N GLU A 5 -0.48 -15.90 -2.12
CA GLU A 5 -0.69 -14.48 -2.38
C GLU A 5 -1.78 -14.24 -3.42
N ALA A 6 -2.63 -13.25 -3.16
CA ALA A 6 -3.45 -12.58 -4.18
C ALA A 6 -2.77 -11.26 -4.55
N ARG A 7 -2.53 -11.05 -5.85
CA ARG A 7 -1.78 -9.89 -6.37
C ARG A 7 -2.72 -8.89 -7.03
N VAL A 8 -2.67 -7.64 -6.59
CA VAL A 8 -3.53 -6.55 -7.09
C VAL A 8 -2.68 -5.39 -7.59
N LEU A 9 -3.02 -4.85 -8.75
CA LEU A 9 -2.43 -3.60 -9.26
C LEU A 9 -3.38 -2.45 -8.96
N VAL A 10 -2.90 -1.44 -8.24
CA VAL A 10 -3.64 -0.24 -7.86
C VAL A 10 -3.20 0.92 -8.74
N LEU A 11 -4.06 1.30 -9.69
CA LEU A 11 -3.82 2.45 -10.56
C LEU A 11 -4.42 3.72 -9.94
N TYR A 12 -3.59 4.47 -9.24
CA TYR A 12 -3.98 5.77 -8.68
C TYR A 12 -3.89 6.88 -9.73
N THR A 13 -5.05 7.32 -10.23
CA THR A 13 -5.16 8.36 -11.27
C THR A 13 -5.31 9.79 -10.73
N GLY A 14 -5.35 9.95 -9.40
CA GLY A 14 -5.57 11.24 -8.74
C GLY A 14 -6.91 11.31 -8.01
N GLY A 15 -7.45 12.53 -7.91
CA GLY A 15 -8.62 12.83 -7.08
C GLY A 15 -8.24 13.21 -5.66
N THR A 16 -9.25 13.63 -4.87
CA THR A 16 -9.05 14.25 -3.56
C THR A 16 -8.30 13.38 -2.55
N ILE A 17 -8.39 12.05 -2.68
CA ILE A 17 -7.78 11.09 -1.74
C ILE A 17 -6.25 11.21 -1.60
N GLY A 18 -5.55 11.70 -2.62
CA GLY A 18 -4.11 11.98 -2.54
C GLY A 18 -3.76 13.44 -2.83
N MET A 19 -4.66 14.37 -2.49
CA MET A 19 -4.37 15.80 -2.49
C MET A 19 -3.81 16.27 -1.15
N LYS A 20 -3.00 17.32 -1.18
CA LYS A 20 -2.61 18.08 0.01
C LYS A 20 -3.19 19.49 -0.05
N CYS A 21 -3.46 20.06 1.12
CA CYS A 21 -3.77 21.49 1.22
C CYS A 21 -2.46 22.27 1.11
N ILE A 22 -2.32 23.04 0.04
CA ILE A 22 -1.17 23.91 -0.24
C ILE A 22 -1.74 25.30 -0.49
N ASP A 23 -1.30 26.28 0.29
CA ASP A 23 -1.80 27.66 0.23
C ASP A 23 -3.33 27.81 0.31
N GLY A 24 -3.96 26.95 1.12
CA GLY A 24 -5.41 27.00 1.39
C GLY A 24 -6.29 26.31 0.35
N VAL A 25 -5.71 25.65 -0.66
CA VAL A 25 -6.44 24.87 -1.66
C VAL A 25 -5.92 23.44 -1.74
N TYR A 26 -6.81 22.48 -2.04
CA TYR A 26 -6.39 21.10 -2.28
C TYR A 26 -5.93 20.94 -3.71
N GLN A 27 -4.73 20.39 -3.87
CA GLN A 27 -4.16 20.07 -5.18
C GLN A 27 -3.51 18.68 -5.19
N PRO A 28 -3.46 18.01 -6.36
CA PRO A 28 -2.78 16.73 -6.48
C PRO A 28 -1.32 16.85 -6.07
N GLU A 29 -0.87 15.96 -5.19
CA GLU A 29 0.52 15.88 -4.76
C GLU A 29 1.08 14.52 -5.16
N ALA A 30 2.16 14.52 -5.95
CA ALA A 30 2.79 13.30 -6.41
C ALA A 30 3.23 12.43 -5.23
N ASN A 31 2.91 11.14 -5.29
CA ASN A 31 3.29 10.13 -4.30
C ASN A 31 2.78 10.38 -2.86
N TYR A 32 1.96 11.39 -2.59
CA TYR A 32 1.49 11.64 -1.22
C TYR A 32 0.74 10.45 -0.62
N LEU A 33 -0.25 9.94 -1.35
CA LEU A 33 -1.05 8.80 -0.91
C LEU A 33 -0.21 7.52 -0.72
N PRO A 34 0.64 7.10 -1.67
CA PRO A 34 1.56 5.98 -1.47
C PRO A 34 2.42 6.09 -0.21
N HIS A 35 2.99 7.27 0.07
CA HIS A 35 3.78 7.47 1.28
C HIS A 35 2.91 7.36 2.54
N ALA A 36 1.73 8.01 2.54
CA ALA A 36 0.81 7.91 3.66
C ALA A 36 0.36 6.48 3.95
N ILE A 37 0.15 5.65 2.91
CA ILE A 37 -0.22 4.25 3.05
C ILE A 37 0.91 3.41 3.68
N ARG A 38 2.19 3.74 3.44
CA ARG A 38 3.33 2.98 4.03
C ARG A 38 3.27 2.99 5.55
N ASP A 39 2.89 4.12 6.13
CA ASP A 39 2.87 4.31 7.57
C ASP A 39 1.57 3.82 8.22
N LEU A 40 0.56 3.44 7.43
CA LEU A 40 -0.74 2.98 7.91
C LEU A 40 -0.76 1.46 8.05
N SER A 41 -0.60 0.97 9.28
CA SER A 41 -0.57 -0.46 9.59
C SER A 41 -1.82 -1.25 9.15
N LEU A 42 -2.98 -0.58 9.02
CA LEU A 42 -4.21 -1.19 8.50
C LEU A 42 -4.14 -1.50 7.00
N LEU A 43 -3.24 -0.84 6.27
CA LEU A 43 -3.07 -0.97 4.83
C LEU A 43 -1.69 -1.53 4.45
N ASN A 44 -0.72 -1.53 5.36
CA ASN A 44 0.64 -1.98 5.10
C ASN A 44 1.21 -2.77 6.29
N ASP A 45 1.27 -4.09 6.16
CA ASP A 45 2.02 -5.01 7.02
C ASP A 45 3.50 -4.96 6.62
N GLU A 46 4.23 -4.03 7.24
CA GLU A 46 5.64 -3.77 6.96
C GLU A 46 6.54 -4.97 7.28
N ASP A 47 6.21 -5.74 8.32
CA ASP A 47 6.97 -6.93 8.72
C ASP A 47 6.90 -7.99 7.63
N TYR A 48 5.71 -8.22 7.07
CA TYR A 48 5.55 -9.15 5.96
C TYR A 48 6.31 -8.69 4.71
N VAL A 49 6.22 -7.40 4.34
CA VAL A 49 6.93 -6.87 3.18
C VAL A 49 8.45 -6.97 3.38
N SER A 50 8.95 -6.64 4.56
CA SER A 50 10.39 -6.69 4.88
C SER A 50 10.92 -8.12 4.88
N ALA A 51 10.16 -9.09 5.36
CA ALA A 51 10.58 -10.50 5.39
C ALA A 51 10.55 -11.19 4.03
N ASN A 52 9.64 -10.80 3.12
CA ASN A 52 9.40 -11.52 1.86
C ASN A 52 9.87 -10.76 0.60
N TYR A 53 10.03 -9.44 0.69
CA TYR A 53 10.35 -8.55 -0.43
C TYR A 53 11.54 -7.61 -0.11
N ALA A 54 12.47 -8.05 0.75
CA ALA A 54 13.66 -7.27 1.12
C ALA A 54 14.45 -6.78 -0.11
N ASP A 55 14.66 -7.69 -1.06
CA ASP A 55 15.50 -7.48 -2.26
C ASP A 55 14.71 -6.99 -3.48
N ALA A 56 13.42 -6.68 -3.34
CA ALA A 56 12.59 -6.21 -4.45
C ALA A 56 12.95 -4.76 -4.83
N GLU A 57 13.16 -4.49 -6.12
CA GLU A 57 13.40 -3.13 -6.65
C GLU A 57 12.23 -2.20 -6.34
N VAL A 58 11.00 -2.69 -6.53
CA VAL A 58 9.76 -2.00 -6.14
C VAL A 58 9.04 -2.85 -5.10
N LYS A 59 9.07 -2.39 -3.85
CA LYS A 59 8.42 -3.09 -2.75
C LYS A 59 6.90 -3.02 -2.90
N PRO A 60 6.16 -4.14 -2.86
CA PRO A 60 4.71 -4.09 -2.74
C PRO A 60 4.31 -3.54 -1.36
N TYR A 61 3.03 -3.22 -1.23
CA TYR A 61 2.32 -3.17 0.04
C TYR A 61 1.69 -4.53 0.32
N CYS A 62 1.43 -4.82 1.59
CA CYS A 62 0.64 -5.99 1.96
C CYS A 62 -0.43 -5.61 2.97
N LEU A 63 -1.68 -6.01 2.74
CA LEU A 63 -2.69 -5.88 3.79
C LEU A 63 -2.37 -6.82 4.96
N PRO A 64 -2.70 -6.46 6.20
CA PRO A 64 -2.68 -7.38 7.33
C PRO A 64 -3.53 -8.64 7.08
N PRO A 65 -3.34 -9.71 7.85
CA PRO A 65 -4.19 -10.90 7.77
C PRO A 65 -5.68 -10.56 7.87
N LEU A 66 -6.47 -11.08 6.95
CA LEU A 66 -7.92 -10.86 6.90
C LEU A 66 -8.65 -12.05 7.52
N GLN A 67 -9.69 -11.79 8.31
CA GLN A 67 -10.43 -12.85 9.04
C GLN A 67 -11.07 -13.91 8.13
N HIS A 68 -11.37 -13.57 6.88
CA HIS A 68 -12.10 -14.42 5.93
C HIS A 68 -11.29 -14.75 4.67
N SER A 69 -9.96 -14.59 4.72
CA SER A 69 -9.08 -14.96 3.61
C SER A 69 -7.83 -15.65 4.14
N GLU A 70 -7.56 -16.85 3.62
CA GLU A 70 -6.31 -17.56 3.86
C GLU A 70 -5.17 -17.06 2.95
N LYS A 71 -5.44 -16.11 2.05
CA LYS A 71 -4.45 -15.50 1.16
C LYS A 71 -3.96 -14.15 1.69
N ARG A 72 -2.67 -13.87 1.52
CA ARG A 72 -2.11 -12.52 1.69
C ARG A 72 -2.45 -11.68 0.48
N ILE A 73 -2.98 -10.48 0.69
CA ILE A 73 -3.18 -9.52 -0.39
C ILE A 73 -1.95 -8.65 -0.50
N VAL A 74 -1.22 -8.77 -1.61
CA VAL A 74 -0.10 -7.91 -1.95
C VAL A 74 -0.49 -7.02 -3.11
N TYR A 75 -0.10 -5.76 -3.04
CA TYR A 75 -0.50 -4.78 -4.03
C TYR A 75 0.58 -3.77 -4.35
N TRP A 76 0.55 -3.28 -5.60
CA TRP A 76 1.46 -2.27 -6.15
C TRP A 76 0.67 -1.02 -6.52
#